data_AF-A0A1V1W0N5-F1
#
_entry.id   AF-A0A1V1W0N5-F1
#
_cell.length_a   1.000
_cell.length_b   1.000
_cell.length_c   1.000
_cell.angle_alpha   90.00
_cell.angle_beta   90.00
_cell.angle_gamma   90.00
#
_symmetry.space_group_name_H-M   'P 1'
#
loop_
_entity.id
_entity.type
_entity.pdbx_description
1 polymer ?
#
loop_
_entity_poly.entity_id
_entity_poly.type
_entity_poly.pdbx_seq_one_letter_code
_entity_poly.pdbx_strand_id
1 'polypeptide(L)'
;MSRRELGGLDLQARAERIASSRAPVVAWVLIVAAGLGALAACVADQGQGYLCGAGSVAIVTAYSWALAARTGGRPVVVGFVALVLGVVVVVSDDDSLRTGAAVLTCVVSAVLAVMATVPAVRFVHAVREVVIAVLIAAVGALATVGFEPVVTVARFEYVTLGLALLGALTVVYRLGAGLHGLGRRGAMTVLIGTAVLALTLVYAEILRRYGTPTLVDNLLDVVAWSRDNLGAFPRPIETVLGIPALAWGTHMRARRRQGWWVCAFGVAATIPVANALVNPSITLVESGLSVLYGVVVGLLIGFAVIRLDLAITGPRGRRGRRAEEAGALRPEPARTRPLL
;
A
#
# COMPACT_ATOMS: atom_id res chain seq x y z
N MET A 1 -4.45 12.02 47.99
CA MET A 1 -4.75 11.97 46.55
C MET A 1 -5.53 13.23 46.18
N SER A 2 -4.96 14.08 45.33
CA SER A 2 -5.53 15.40 44.99
C SER A 2 -6.70 15.28 43.99
N ARG A 3 -7.69 16.19 44.02
CA ARG A 3 -8.81 16.22 43.04
C ARG A 3 -8.33 16.21 41.58
N ARG A 4 -7.13 16.73 41.30
CA ARG A 4 -6.51 16.68 39.96
C ARG A 4 -6.06 15.27 39.55
N GLU A 5 -5.59 14.46 40.49
CA GLU A 5 -5.19 13.07 40.23
C GLU A 5 -6.41 12.18 39.98
N LEU A 6 -7.50 12.39 40.73
CA LEU A 6 -8.77 11.69 40.51
C LEU A 6 -9.40 12.03 39.15
N GLY A 7 -9.34 13.30 38.73
CA GLY A 7 -9.82 13.73 37.41
C GLY A 7 -8.98 13.17 36.25
N GLY A 8 -7.66 13.05 36.43
CA GLY A 8 -6.76 12.44 35.44
C GLY A 8 -7.04 10.95 35.23
N LEU A 9 -7.32 10.22 36.31
CA LEU A 9 -7.66 8.79 36.26
C LEU A 9 -9.01 8.52 35.56
N ASP A 10 -10.02 9.38 35.77
CA ASP A 10 -11.32 9.24 35.07
C ASP A 10 -11.19 9.51 33.55
N LEU A 11 -10.36 10.49 33.15
CA LEU A 11 -10.07 10.74 31.73
C LEU A 11 -9.32 9.59 31.07
N GLN A 12 -8.34 8.99 31.75
CA GLN A 12 -7.62 7.80 31.25
C GLN A 12 -8.56 6.61 31.11
N ALA A 13 -9.38 6.32 32.13
CA ALA A 13 -10.35 5.23 32.10
C ALA A 13 -11.44 5.41 31.02
N ARG A 14 -11.81 6.66 30.69
CA ARG A 14 -12.72 6.96 29.56
C ARG A 14 -12.01 6.81 28.21
N ALA A 15 -10.78 7.30 28.08
CA ALA A 15 -9.99 7.16 26.88
C ALA A 15 -9.74 5.68 26.54
N GLU A 16 -9.43 4.85 27.54
CA GLU A 16 -9.26 3.40 27.38
C GLU A 16 -10.57 2.70 26.98
N ARG A 17 -11.71 3.10 27.54
CA ARG A 17 -13.03 2.57 27.15
C ARG A 17 -13.39 2.92 25.71
N ILE A 18 -13.10 4.15 25.28
CA ILE A 18 -13.33 4.57 23.89
C ILE A 18 -12.37 3.86 22.94
N ALA A 19 -11.08 3.76 23.30
CA ALA A 19 -10.06 3.09 22.50
C ALA A 19 -10.30 1.59 22.34
N SER A 20 -10.89 0.94 23.35
CA SER A 20 -11.27 -0.48 23.31
C SER A 20 -12.62 -0.74 22.60
N SER A 21 -13.38 0.31 22.30
CA SER A 21 -14.66 0.22 21.58
C SER A 21 -14.49 0.15 20.05
N ARG A 22 -15.60 -0.09 19.33
CA ARG A 22 -15.63 0.00 17.85
C ARG A 22 -15.78 1.43 17.32
N ALA A 23 -16.05 2.41 18.19
CA ALA A 23 -16.28 3.80 17.80
C ALA A 23 -15.18 4.42 16.92
N PRO A 24 -13.87 4.29 17.22
CA PRO A 24 -12.82 4.89 16.38
C PRO A 24 -12.79 4.28 14.97
N VAL A 25 -13.06 2.98 14.84
CA VAL A 25 -13.12 2.31 13.54
C VAL A 25 -14.34 2.80 12.75
N VAL A 26 -15.50 2.90 13.40
CA VAL A 26 -16.71 3.42 12.75
C VAL A 26 -16.51 4.87 12.29
N ALA A 27 -15.96 5.73 13.15
CA ALA A 27 -15.63 7.11 12.79
C ALA A 27 -14.67 7.17 11.60
N TRP A 28 -13.62 6.33 11.60
CA TRP A 28 -12.69 6.24 10.47
C TRP A 28 -13.40 5.84 9.17
N VAL A 29 -14.26 4.81 9.19
CA VAL A 29 -15.03 4.37 8.01
C VAL A 29 -15.93 5.50 7.52
N LEU A 30 -16.61 6.22 8.42
CA LEU A 30 -17.48 7.33 8.06
C LEU A 30 -16.71 8.49 7.43
N ILE A 31 -15.53 8.84 7.96
CA ILE A 31 -14.67 9.89 7.39
C ILE A 31 -14.18 9.50 5.99
N VAL A 32 -13.73 8.25 5.81
CA VAL A 32 -13.29 7.76 4.49
C VAL A 32 -14.46 7.73 3.51
N ALA A 33 -15.65 7.27 3.93
CA ALA A 33 -16.83 7.26 3.09
C ALA A 33 -17.29 8.67 2.70
N ALA A 34 -17.27 9.63 3.64
CA ALA A 34 -17.59 11.03 3.37
C ALA A 34 -16.55 11.67 2.42
N GLY A 35 -15.26 11.42 2.63
CA GLY A 35 -14.20 11.90 1.75
C GLY A 35 -14.32 11.33 0.33
N LEU A 36 -14.62 10.04 0.21
CA LEU A 36 -14.91 9.39 -1.09
C LEU A 36 -16.15 9.97 -1.76
N GLY A 37 -17.21 10.23 -1.00
CA GLY A 37 -18.42 10.89 -1.50
C GLY A 37 -18.13 12.29 -2.04
N ALA A 38 -17.30 13.07 -1.34
CA ALA A 38 -16.87 14.39 -1.79
C ALA A 38 -16.03 14.32 -3.08
N LEU A 39 -15.10 13.36 -3.17
CA LEU A 39 -14.30 13.14 -4.39
C LEU A 39 -15.16 12.67 -5.57
N ALA A 40 -16.11 11.76 -5.33
CA ALA A 40 -17.03 11.29 -6.37
C ALA A 40 -17.93 12.43 -6.88
N ALA A 41 -18.43 13.29 -5.98
CA ALA A 41 -19.20 14.47 -6.35
C ALA A 41 -18.36 15.48 -7.15
N CYS A 42 -17.07 15.63 -6.81
CA CYS A 42 -16.15 16.47 -7.56
C CYS A 42 -15.90 15.93 -8.98
N VAL A 43 -15.64 14.62 -9.12
CA VAL A 43 -15.45 13.97 -10.43
C VAL A 43 -16.71 14.07 -11.30
N ALA A 44 -17.90 14.05 -10.67
CA ALA A 44 -19.17 14.18 -11.37
C ALA A 44 -19.53 15.62 -11.75
N ASP A 45 -18.69 16.61 -11.43
CA ASP A 45 -18.95 18.05 -11.61
C ASP A 45 -20.26 18.53 -10.95
N GLN A 46 -20.68 17.84 -9.87
CA GLN A 46 -21.97 18.05 -9.20
C GLN A 46 -21.84 18.89 -7.92
N GLY A 47 -20.71 19.55 -7.66
CA GLY A 47 -20.53 20.28 -6.41
C GLY A 47 -19.53 21.42 -6.45
N GLN A 48 -19.42 22.12 -5.31
CA GLN A 48 -18.61 23.32 -5.18
C GLN A 48 -17.11 23.00 -5.31
N GLY A 49 -16.31 23.89 -5.92
CA GLY A 49 -14.91 23.62 -6.30
C GLY A 49 -13.98 23.16 -5.18
N TYR A 50 -14.35 23.34 -3.91
CA TYR A 50 -13.55 22.88 -2.76
C TYR A 50 -13.72 21.40 -2.42
N LEU A 51 -14.67 20.67 -3.03
CA LEU A 51 -14.97 19.28 -2.66
C LEU A 51 -13.79 18.32 -2.95
N CYS A 52 -13.05 18.55 -4.04
CA CYS A 52 -11.84 17.78 -4.36
C CYS A 52 -10.79 17.89 -3.25
N GLY A 53 -10.45 19.13 -2.85
CA GLY A 53 -9.52 19.39 -1.76
C GLY A 53 -10.01 18.83 -0.42
N ALA A 54 -11.27 19.10 -0.06
CA ALA A 54 -11.84 18.63 1.20
C ALA A 54 -11.87 17.09 1.31
N GLY A 55 -12.26 16.40 0.24
CA GLY A 55 -12.27 14.94 0.18
C GLY A 55 -10.86 14.35 0.29
N SER A 56 -9.88 14.96 -0.39
CA SER A 56 -8.48 14.55 -0.34
C SER A 56 -7.88 14.72 1.06
N VAL A 57 -8.13 15.87 1.70
CA VAL A 57 -7.71 16.16 3.09
C VAL A 57 -8.34 15.18 4.07
N ALA A 58 -9.63 14.86 3.92
CA ALA A 58 -10.31 13.89 4.78
C ALA A 58 -9.68 12.49 4.67
N ILE A 59 -9.41 12.01 3.45
CA ILE A 59 -8.80 10.69 3.23
C ILE A 59 -7.37 10.65 3.73
N VAL A 60 -6.50 11.61 3.38
CA VAL A 60 -5.10 11.59 3.83
C VAL A 60 -5.01 11.70 5.36
N THR A 61 -5.90 12.47 5.99
CA THR A 61 -6.00 12.57 7.45
C THR A 61 -6.39 11.23 8.06
N ALA A 62 -7.45 10.59 7.55
CA ALA A 62 -7.92 9.30 8.03
C ALA A 62 -6.86 8.20 7.81
N TYR A 63 -6.17 8.21 6.68
CA TYR A 63 -5.13 7.23 6.34
C TYR A 63 -3.88 7.41 7.19
N SER A 64 -3.46 8.66 7.42
CA SER A 64 -2.33 8.98 8.30
C SER A 64 -2.62 8.56 9.75
N TRP A 65 -3.85 8.83 10.22
CA TRP A 65 -4.33 8.34 11.52
C TRP A 65 -4.29 6.81 11.60
N ALA A 66 -4.81 6.11 10.58
CA ALA A 66 -4.87 4.65 10.55
C ALA A 66 -3.48 4.01 10.48
N LEU A 67 -2.57 4.59 9.70
CA LEU A 67 -1.19 4.12 9.59
C LEU A 67 -0.47 4.28 10.94
N ALA A 68 -0.64 5.42 11.61
CA ALA A 68 -0.10 5.65 12.94
C ALA A 68 -0.71 4.70 13.97
N ALA A 69 -2.02 4.46 13.93
CA ALA A 69 -2.69 3.50 14.82
C ALA A 69 -2.18 2.07 14.60
N ARG A 70 -1.99 1.67 13.34
CA ARG A 70 -1.53 0.33 12.98
C ARG A 70 -0.06 0.09 13.36
N THR A 71 0.76 1.13 13.30
CA THR A 71 2.21 1.06 13.58
C THR A 71 2.57 1.42 15.02
N GLY A 72 1.60 1.50 15.94
CA GLY A 72 1.84 1.81 17.36
C GLY A 72 2.38 3.23 17.60
N GLY A 73 2.07 4.18 16.71
CA GLY A 73 2.41 5.59 16.84
C GLY A 73 1.39 6.40 17.66
N ARG A 74 1.39 7.72 17.48
CA ARG A 74 0.42 8.65 18.10
C ARG A 74 -0.64 9.07 17.07
N PRO A 75 -1.73 8.29 16.89
CA PRO A 75 -2.65 8.49 15.76
C PRO A 75 -3.36 9.84 15.78
N VAL A 76 -3.72 10.35 16.96
CA VAL A 76 -4.34 11.69 17.10
C VAL A 76 -3.39 12.79 16.65
N VAL A 77 -2.11 12.73 17.05
CA VAL A 77 -1.11 13.74 16.68
C VAL A 77 -0.83 13.68 15.19
N VAL A 78 -0.60 12.50 14.64
CA VAL A 78 -0.29 12.32 13.21
C VAL A 78 -1.49 12.71 12.34
N GLY A 79 -2.70 12.30 12.72
CA GLY A 79 -3.93 12.71 12.02
C GLY A 79 -4.15 14.23 12.08
N PHE A 80 -3.93 14.85 13.25
CA PHE A 80 -4.06 16.31 13.39
C PHE A 80 -3.03 17.07 12.53
N VAL A 81 -1.77 16.63 12.52
CA VAL A 81 -0.74 17.23 11.65
C VAL A 81 -1.11 17.07 10.18
N ALA A 82 -1.58 15.89 9.76
CA ALA A 82 -2.04 15.67 8.38
C ALA A 82 -3.22 16.58 8.01
N LEU A 83 -4.17 16.77 8.92
CA LEU A 83 -5.30 17.68 8.74
C LEU A 83 -4.83 19.12 8.57
N VAL A 84 -3.98 19.61 9.47
CA VAL A 84 -3.47 21.00 9.43
C VAL A 84 -2.70 21.23 8.13
N LEU A 85 -1.76 20.34 7.78
CA LEU A 85 -0.99 20.46 6.54
C LEU A 85 -1.88 20.39 5.30
N GLY A 86 -2.85 19.47 5.28
CA GLY A 86 -3.79 19.34 4.16
C GLY A 86 -4.67 20.58 3.98
N VAL A 87 -5.19 21.14 5.08
CA VAL A 87 -5.95 22.40 5.04
C VAL A 87 -5.08 23.55 4.56
N VAL A 88 -3.85 23.68 5.07
CA VAL A 88 -2.91 24.71 4.62
C VAL A 88 -2.69 24.61 3.12
N VAL A 89 -2.44 23.42 2.58
CA VAL A 89 -2.23 23.19 1.13
C VAL A 89 -3.43 23.66 0.31
N VAL A 90 -4.65 23.30 0.72
CA VAL A 90 -5.88 23.67 -0.01
C VAL A 90 -6.16 25.16 0.08
N VAL A 91 -5.88 25.80 1.22
CA VAL A 91 -6.12 27.24 1.42
C VAL A 91 -5.04 28.10 0.76
N SER A 92 -3.78 27.65 0.73
CA SER A 92 -2.68 28.41 0.13
C SER A 92 -2.72 28.43 -1.39
N ASP A 93 -3.39 27.45 -2.00
CA ASP A 93 -3.54 27.30 -3.45
C ASP A 93 -2.20 27.31 -4.23
N ASP A 94 -1.16 26.75 -3.61
CA ASP A 94 0.19 26.72 -4.17
C ASP A 94 0.46 25.36 -4.84
N ASP A 95 0.83 25.37 -6.11
CA ASP A 95 1.06 24.17 -6.92
C ASP A 95 2.15 23.26 -6.35
N SER A 96 3.18 23.83 -5.71
CA SER A 96 4.26 23.05 -5.09
C SER A 96 3.77 22.35 -3.83
N LEU A 97 2.96 23.02 -3.01
CA LEU A 97 2.32 22.45 -1.83
C LEU A 97 1.29 21.36 -2.20
N ARG A 98 0.47 21.59 -3.23
CA ARG A 98 -0.47 20.60 -3.79
C ARG A 98 0.26 19.35 -4.27
N THR A 99 1.35 19.53 -5.01
CA THR A 99 2.20 18.42 -5.48
C THR A 99 2.83 17.65 -4.32
N GLY A 100 3.37 18.35 -3.32
CA GLY A 100 3.92 17.72 -2.12
C GLY A 100 2.88 16.92 -1.34
N ALA A 101 1.67 17.46 -1.18
CA ALA A 101 0.55 16.78 -0.54
C ALA A 101 0.12 15.52 -1.32
N ALA A 102 0.05 15.59 -2.64
CA ALA A 102 -0.26 14.45 -3.50
C ALA A 102 0.78 13.33 -3.37
N VAL A 103 2.08 13.67 -3.35
CA VAL A 103 3.18 12.70 -3.12
C VAL A 103 3.02 12.02 -1.77
N LEU A 104 2.84 12.79 -0.68
CA LEU A 104 2.69 12.24 0.66
C LEU A 104 1.42 11.38 0.80
N THR A 105 0.31 11.80 0.18
CA THR A 105 -0.95 11.05 0.16
C THR A 105 -0.76 9.70 -0.53
N CYS A 106 -0.07 9.67 -1.66
CA CYS A 106 0.25 8.44 -2.38
C CYS A 106 1.11 7.50 -1.52
N VAL A 107 2.17 8.04 -0.90
CA VAL A 107 3.08 7.30 -0.01
C VAL A 107 2.33 6.71 1.19
N VAL A 108 1.56 7.51 1.91
CA VAL A 108 0.79 7.07 3.08
C VAL A 108 -0.23 6.00 2.69
N SER A 109 -0.93 6.18 1.57
CA SER A 109 -1.93 5.22 1.08
C SER A 109 -1.30 3.88 0.74
N ALA A 110 -0.17 3.88 0.04
CA ALA A 110 0.56 2.66 -0.31
C ALA A 110 1.10 1.94 0.92
N VAL A 111 1.76 2.65 1.85
CA VAL A 111 2.29 2.04 3.07
C VAL A 111 1.16 1.51 3.94
N LEU A 112 0.05 2.25 4.09
CA LEU A 112 -1.14 1.80 4.81
C LEU A 112 -1.73 0.53 4.19
N ALA A 113 -1.86 0.48 2.86
CA ALA A 113 -2.36 -0.68 2.14
C ALA A 113 -1.56 -1.96 2.48
N VAL A 114 -0.22 -1.87 2.51
CA VAL A 114 0.64 -2.98 2.94
C VAL A 114 0.43 -3.30 4.43
N MET A 115 0.45 -2.31 5.31
CA MET A 115 0.35 -2.52 6.77
C MET A 115 -1.03 -3.01 7.24
N ALA A 116 -2.07 -2.76 6.45
CA ALA A 116 -3.43 -3.23 6.70
C ALA A 116 -3.59 -4.73 6.44
N THR A 117 -2.68 -5.36 5.68
CA THR A 117 -2.76 -6.80 5.41
C THR A 117 -2.57 -7.63 6.68
N VAL A 118 -3.22 -8.80 6.72
CA VAL A 118 -3.18 -9.76 7.82
C VAL A 118 -2.54 -11.07 7.33
N PRO A 119 -1.93 -11.90 8.20
CA PRO A 119 -1.39 -13.19 7.78
C PRO A 119 -2.43 -14.12 7.13
N ALA A 120 -2.02 -14.84 6.08
CA ALA A 120 -2.91 -15.66 5.27
C ALA A 120 -2.42 -17.10 5.09
N VAL A 121 -3.05 -18.06 5.77
CA VAL A 121 -2.63 -19.48 5.72
C VAL A 121 -2.91 -20.12 4.35
N ARG A 122 -4.03 -19.74 3.71
CA ARG A 122 -4.46 -20.27 2.40
C ARG A 122 -4.30 -19.20 1.32
N PHE A 123 -4.05 -19.64 0.08
CA PHE A 123 -3.89 -18.72 -1.04
C PHE A 123 -5.12 -17.83 -1.26
N VAL A 124 -6.34 -18.36 -1.10
CA VAL A 124 -7.58 -17.56 -1.20
C VAL A 124 -7.62 -16.43 -0.16
N HIS A 125 -7.08 -16.65 1.03
CA HIS A 125 -6.95 -15.57 2.01
C HIS A 125 -5.89 -14.55 1.60
N ALA A 126 -4.78 -14.99 0.97
CA ALA A 126 -3.78 -14.07 0.43
C ALA A 126 -4.36 -13.21 -0.71
N VAL A 127 -5.15 -13.81 -1.61
CA VAL A 127 -5.90 -13.09 -2.65
C VAL A 127 -6.79 -12.01 -2.02
N ARG A 128 -7.54 -12.36 -0.97
CA ARG A 128 -8.38 -11.38 -0.24
C ARG A 128 -7.55 -10.22 0.31
N GLU A 129 -6.40 -10.49 0.92
CA GLU A 129 -5.55 -9.42 1.47
C GLU A 129 -4.92 -8.55 0.37
N VAL A 130 -4.57 -9.12 -0.79
CA VAL A 130 -4.14 -8.36 -1.98
C VAL A 130 -5.24 -7.44 -2.48
N VAL A 131 -6.46 -7.97 -2.67
CA VAL A 131 -7.61 -7.16 -3.12
C VAL A 131 -7.88 -6.00 -2.16
N ILE A 132 -7.82 -6.25 -0.86
CA ILE A 132 -8.01 -5.19 0.14
C ILE A 132 -6.90 -4.14 0.03
N ALA A 133 -5.63 -4.54 -0.10
CA ALA A 133 -4.52 -3.60 -0.25
C ALA A 133 -4.71 -2.73 -1.50
N VAL A 134 -5.11 -3.33 -2.61
CA VAL A 134 -5.42 -2.62 -3.87
C VAL A 134 -6.58 -1.65 -3.68
N LEU A 135 -7.66 -2.04 -2.99
CA LEU A 135 -8.78 -1.14 -2.70
C LEU A 135 -8.35 0.06 -1.84
N ILE A 136 -7.53 -0.16 -0.79
CA ILE A 136 -7.01 0.94 0.04
C ILE A 136 -6.17 1.90 -0.82
N ALA A 137 -5.31 1.37 -1.70
CA ALA A 137 -4.50 2.16 -2.61
C ALA A 137 -5.34 2.90 -3.66
N ALA A 138 -6.39 2.30 -4.19
CA ALA A 138 -7.28 2.91 -5.17
C ALA A 138 -8.05 4.12 -4.60
N VAL A 139 -8.52 4.02 -3.35
CA VAL A 139 -9.06 5.18 -2.61
C VAL A 139 -8.00 6.27 -2.44
N GLY A 140 -6.76 5.86 -2.16
CA GLY A 140 -5.61 6.78 -2.13
C GLY A 140 -5.38 7.48 -3.47
N ALA A 141 -5.58 6.80 -4.59
CA ALA A 141 -5.43 7.39 -5.93
C ALA A 141 -6.40 8.54 -6.19
N LEU A 142 -7.66 8.38 -5.79
CA LEU A 142 -8.65 9.45 -5.86
C LEU A 142 -8.23 10.66 -5.03
N ALA A 143 -7.76 10.43 -3.79
CA ALA A 143 -7.29 11.50 -2.91
C ALA A 143 -6.01 12.17 -3.43
N THR A 144 -5.11 11.42 -4.07
CA THR A 144 -3.90 11.97 -4.67
C THR A 144 -4.23 12.91 -5.83
N VAL A 145 -5.17 12.54 -6.70
CA VAL A 145 -5.60 13.40 -7.82
C VAL A 145 -6.47 14.57 -7.36
N GLY A 146 -7.24 14.43 -6.29
CA GLY A 146 -8.07 15.52 -5.78
C GLY A 146 -7.28 16.71 -5.19
N PHE A 147 -5.96 16.61 -5.05
CA PHE A 147 -5.07 17.75 -4.82
C PHE A 147 -4.66 18.49 -6.10
N GLU A 148 -5.06 17.99 -7.27
CA GLU A 148 -4.75 18.54 -8.60
C GLU A 148 -3.26 18.86 -8.79
N PRO A 149 -2.37 17.87 -8.64
CA PRO A 149 -0.94 18.14 -8.60
C PRO A 149 -0.37 18.42 -10.01
N VAL A 150 0.52 19.40 -10.12
CA VAL A 150 1.26 19.71 -11.35
C VAL A 150 2.53 18.88 -11.40
N VAL A 151 2.53 17.81 -12.20
CA VAL A 151 3.58 16.79 -12.13
C VAL A 151 4.20 16.42 -13.46
N THR A 152 5.48 16.06 -13.39
CA THR A 152 6.11 15.21 -14.41
C THR A 152 5.90 13.75 -13.99
N VAL A 153 5.05 13.02 -14.72
CA VAL A 153 4.56 11.67 -14.34
C VAL A 153 5.71 10.74 -13.92
N ALA A 154 6.78 10.67 -14.71
CA ALA A 154 7.92 9.81 -14.42
C ALA A 154 8.62 10.16 -13.09
N ARG A 155 8.82 11.46 -12.78
CA ARG A 155 9.44 11.87 -11.52
C ARG A 155 8.52 11.57 -10.34
N PHE A 156 7.21 11.83 -10.50
CA PHE A 156 6.22 11.53 -9.48
C PHE A 156 6.18 10.05 -9.13
N GLU A 157 6.19 9.16 -10.14
CA GLU A 157 6.22 7.70 -9.94
C GLU A 157 7.48 7.25 -9.19
N TYR A 158 8.67 7.72 -9.59
CA TYR A 158 9.91 7.32 -8.92
C TYR A 158 10.04 7.87 -7.50
N VAL A 159 9.65 9.13 -7.27
CA VAL A 159 9.71 9.76 -5.93
C VAL A 159 8.74 9.07 -4.98
N THR A 160 7.50 8.85 -5.39
CA THR A 160 6.49 8.18 -4.55
C THR A 160 6.90 6.73 -4.25
N LEU A 161 7.40 5.98 -5.24
CA LEU A 161 7.90 4.62 -5.05
C LEU A 161 9.08 4.58 -4.07
N GLY A 162 10.07 5.44 -4.25
CA GLY A 162 11.25 5.51 -3.40
C GLY A 162 10.90 5.85 -1.95
N LEU A 163 10.10 6.90 -1.74
CA LEU A 163 9.66 7.32 -0.40
C LEU A 163 8.80 6.26 0.28
N ALA A 164 7.90 5.60 -0.45
CA ALA A 164 7.05 4.58 0.13
C ALA A 164 7.82 3.29 0.44
N LEU A 165 8.80 2.91 -0.37
CA LEU A 165 9.69 1.80 -0.06
C LEU A 165 10.51 2.09 1.20
N LEU A 166 11.10 3.29 1.30
CA LEU A 166 11.80 3.74 2.51
C LEU A 166 10.87 3.73 3.74
N GLY A 167 9.66 4.24 3.60
CA GLY A 167 8.64 4.25 4.65
C GLY A 167 8.25 2.84 5.11
N ALA A 168 7.93 1.95 4.17
CA ALA A 168 7.57 0.57 4.47
C ALA A 168 8.73 -0.21 5.10
N LEU A 169 9.96 -0.07 4.58
CA LEU A 169 11.15 -0.69 5.18
C LEU A 169 11.42 -0.16 6.59
N THR A 170 11.23 1.15 6.83
CA THR A 170 11.38 1.74 8.16
C THR A 170 10.37 1.17 9.16
N VAL A 171 9.11 1.04 8.75
CA VAL A 171 8.06 0.42 9.57
C VAL A 171 8.37 -1.05 9.83
N VAL A 172 8.74 -1.80 8.80
CA VAL A 172 9.07 -3.23 8.90
C VAL A 172 10.31 -3.47 9.74
N TYR A 173 11.32 -2.60 9.67
CA TYR A 173 12.48 -2.65 10.54
C TYR A 173 12.09 -2.61 12.01
N ARG A 174 11.11 -1.78 12.39
CA ARG A 174 10.57 -1.72 13.76
C ARG A 174 9.74 -2.96 14.11
N LEU A 175 8.93 -3.47 13.18
CA LEU A 175 8.08 -4.66 13.38
C LEU A 175 8.86 -5.98 13.48
N GLY A 176 9.95 -6.07 12.71
CA GLY A 176 10.73 -7.29 12.50
C GLY A 176 11.81 -7.57 13.54
N ALA A 177 11.90 -6.78 14.63
CA ALA A 177 13.03 -6.77 15.58
C ALA A 177 14.37 -6.32 14.95
N GLY A 178 14.32 -5.43 13.95
CA GLY A 178 15.50 -4.92 13.24
C GLY A 178 16.17 -5.94 12.32
N LEU A 179 17.40 -5.63 11.87
CA LEU A 179 18.22 -6.54 11.04
C LEU A 179 18.54 -7.86 11.76
N HIS A 180 18.51 -7.88 13.09
CA HIS A 180 18.73 -9.09 13.89
C HIS A 180 17.60 -10.12 13.72
N GLY A 181 16.37 -9.69 13.44
CA GLY A 181 15.24 -10.57 13.15
C GLY A 181 15.15 -11.03 11.69
N LEU A 182 16.05 -10.53 10.82
CA LEU A 182 16.09 -10.84 9.39
C LEU A 182 16.46 -12.31 9.15
N GLY A 183 17.41 -12.85 9.92
CA GLY A 183 18.02 -14.16 9.66
C GLY A 183 18.57 -14.29 8.23
N ARG A 184 19.16 -15.45 7.90
CA ARG A 184 19.73 -15.68 6.55
C ARG A 184 18.68 -15.64 5.44
N ARG A 185 17.45 -16.12 5.72
CA ARG A 185 16.37 -16.17 4.74
C ARG A 185 15.76 -14.80 4.48
N GLY A 186 15.46 -14.00 5.51
CA GLY A 186 14.98 -12.63 5.31
C GLY A 186 16.01 -11.77 4.59
N ALA A 187 17.30 -11.94 4.88
CA ALA A 187 18.39 -11.27 4.16
C ALA A 187 18.36 -11.60 2.67
N MET A 188 18.23 -12.89 2.35
CA MET A 188 18.15 -13.35 0.96
C MET A 188 16.89 -12.82 0.27
N THR A 189 15.74 -12.77 0.94
CA THR A 189 14.53 -12.22 0.34
C THR A 189 14.62 -10.72 0.11
N VAL A 190 15.20 -9.95 1.04
CA VAL A 190 15.46 -8.52 0.84
C VAL A 190 16.42 -8.31 -0.32
N LEU A 191 17.51 -9.09 -0.39
CA LEU A 191 18.48 -9.00 -1.48
C LEU A 191 17.84 -9.34 -2.83
N ILE A 192 17.07 -10.43 -2.93
CA ILE A 192 16.36 -10.82 -4.15
C ILE A 192 15.32 -9.77 -4.52
N GLY A 193 14.50 -9.30 -3.57
CA GLY A 193 13.49 -8.27 -3.83
C GLY A 193 14.10 -6.96 -4.33
N THR A 194 15.19 -6.51 -3.70
CA THR A 194 15.95 -5.33 -4.14
C THR A 194 16.58 -5.57 -5.51
N ALA A 195 17.13 -6.75 -5.78
CA ALA A 195 17.72 -7.09 -7.08
C ALA A 195 16.66 -7.12 -8.20
N VAL A 196 15.50 -7.72 -7.96
CA VAL A 196 14.38 -7.74 -8.91
C VAL A 196 13.87 -6.32 -9.15
N LEU A 197 13.71 -5.51 -8.11
CA LEU A 197 13.33 -4.11 -8.24
C LEU A 197 14.34 -3.33 -9.08
N ALA A 198 15.63 -3.42 -8.72
CA ALA A 198 16.71 -2.76 -9.43
C ALA A 198 16.77 -3.20 -10.90
N LEU A 199 16.68 -4.50 -11.18
CA LEU A 199 16.67 -5.03 -12.53
C LEU A 199 15.46 -4.50 -13.33
N THR A 200 14.28 -4.44 -12.72
CA THR A 200 13.08 -3.91 -13.40
C THR A 200 13.23 -2.43 -13.75
N LEU A 201 13.77 -1.63 -12.82
CA LEU A 201 14.00 -0.19 -13.03
C LEU A 201 15.12 0.06 -14.05
N VAL A 202 16.23 -0.65 -13.93
CA VAL A 202 17.37 -0.57 -14.85
C VAL A 202 16.95 -1.01 -16.25
N TYR A 203 16.18 -2.10 -16.37
CA TYR A 203 15.66 -2.54 -17.66
C TYR A 203 14.78 -1.46 -18.31
N ALA A 204 13.86 -0.85 -17.53
CA ALA A 204 13.03 0.24 -18.03
C ALA A 204 13.85 1.47 -18.47
N GLU A 205 14.89 1.84 -17.72
CA GLU A 205 15.74 2.99 -18.05
C GLU A 205 16.67 2.72 -19.23
N ILE A 206 17.24 1.50 -19.32
CA ILE A 206 18.05 1.07 -20.45
C ILE A 206 17.21 1.07 -21.73
N LEU A 207 15.99 0.53 -21.67
CA LEU A 207 15.10 0.52 -22.82
C LEU A 207 14.76 1.95 -23.28
N ARG A 208 14.61 2.90 -22.35
CA ARG A 208 14.34 4.31 -22.65
C ARG A 208 15.53 5.07 -23.26
N ARG A 209 16.76 4.75 -22.86
CA ARG A 209 17.97 5.50 -23.29
C ARG A 209 18.79 4.84 -24.38
N TYR A 210 18.79 3.51 -24.42
CA TYR A 210 19.73 2.71 -25.20
C TYR A 210 19.04 1.55 -25.94
N GLY A 211 17.71 1.48 -25.93
CA GLY A 211 16.96 0.46 -26.65
C GLY A 211 17.28 0.51 -28.14
N THR A 212 17.66 -0.62 -28.73
CA THR A 212 17.78 -0.72 -30.19
C THR A 212 16.39 -0.51 -30.80
N PRO A 213 16.27 0.22 -31.92
CA PRO A 213 14.97 0.55 -32.52
C PRO A 213 14.05 -0.68 -32.65
N THR A 214 14.58 -1.78 -33.18
CA THR A 214 13.83 -3.03 -33.38
C THR A 214 13.33 -3.70 -32.08
N LEU A 215 14.08 -3.62 -30.98
CA LEU A 215 13.64 -4.18 -29.70
C LEU A 215 12.54 -3.32 -29.07
N VAL A 216 12.68 -2.00 -29.20
CA VAL A 216 11.67 -1.04 -28.74
C VAL A 216 10.39 -1.18 -29.57
N ASP A 217 10.50 -1.30 -30.89
CA ASP A 217 9.36 -1.46 -31.80
C ASP A 217 8.57 -2.73 -31.47
N ASN A 218 9.23 -3.90 -31.34
CA ASN A 218 8.54 -5.15 -30.99
C ASN A 218 7.82 -5.08 -29.63
N LEU A 219 8.40 -4.38 -28.64
CA LEU A 219 7.76 -4.20 -27.34
C LEU A 219 6.59 -3.22 -27.41
N LEU A 220 6.74 -2.13 -28.16
CA LEU A 220 5.67 -1.16 -28.39
C LEU A 220 4.53 -1.77 -29.19
N ASP A 221 4.80 -2.68 -30.13
CA ASP A 221 3.80 -3.42 -30.89
C ASP A 221 2.95 -4.31 -29.99
N VAL A 222 3.57 -5.01 -29.03
CA VAL A 222 2.84 -5.80 -28.03
C VAL A 222 1.99 -4.90 -27.13
N VAL A 223 2.51 -3.75 -26.71
CA VAL A 223 1.77 -2.78 -25.89
C VAL A 223 0.59 -2.18 -26.67
N ALA A 224 0.82 -1.82 -27.93
CA ALA A 224 -0.21 -1.29 -28.84
C ALA A 224 -1.29 -2.34 -29.07
N TRP A 225 -0.90 -3.57 -29.43
CA TRP A 225 -1.83 -4.68 -29.58
C TRP A 225 -2.66 -4.93 -28.31
N SER A 226 -2.02 -4.90 -27.13
CA SER A 226 -2.72 -5.07 -25.86
C SER A 226 -3.71 -3.95 -25.59
N ARG A 227 -3.37 -2.70 -25.92
CA ARG A 227 -4.31 -1.57 -25.78
C ARG A 227 -5.47 -1.68 -26.75
N ASP A 228 -5.21 -2.02 -28.00
CA ASP A 228 -6.22 -2.10 -29.05
C ASP A 228 -7.19 -3.27 -28.84
N ASN A 229 -6.70 -4.41 -28.30
CA ASN A 229 -7.52 -5.63 -28.15
C ASN A 229 -8.04 -5.84 -26.72
N LEU A 230 -7.27 -5.47 -25.70
CA LEU A 230 -7.57 -5.71 -24.28
C LEU A 230 -7.90 -4.43 -23.50
N GLY A 231 -7.76 -3.26 -24.13
CA GLY A 231 -8.09 -1.95 -23.54
C GLY A 231 -7.05 -1.41 -22.55
N ALA A 232 -6.02 -2.19 -22.18
CA ALA A 232 -4.95 -1.76 -21.27
C ALA A 232 -3.74 -2.70 -21.33
N PHE A 233 -2.62 -2.26 -20.75
CA PHE A 233 -1.42 -3.07 -20.53
C PHE A 233 -1.07 -3.09 -19.03
N PRO A 234 -0.83 -4.27 -18.40
CA PRO A 234 -0.53 -4.34 -16.97
C PRO A 234 0.82 -3.71 -16.63
N ARG A 235 0.90 -3.06 -15.47
CA ARG A 235 2.16 -2.42 -15.02
C ARG A 235 3.20 -3.49 -14.63
N PRO A 236 4.41 -3.48 -15.22
CA PRO A 236 5.42 -4.53 -14.97
C PRO A 236 5.88 -4.63 -13.52
N ILE A 237 6.11 -3.50 -12.84
CA ILE A 237 6.57 -3.48 -11.45
C ILE A 237 5.51 -4.08 -10.50
N GLU A 238 4.23 -3.81 -10.78
CA GLU A 238 3.10 -4.33 -10.03
C GLU A 238 2.97 -5.86 -10.22
N THR A 239 3.03 -6.34 -11.46
CA THR A 239 2.86 -7.76 -11.82
C THR A 239 4.02 -8.64 -11.37
N VAL A 240 5.26 -8.22 -11.64
CA VAL A 240 6.45 -9.07 -11.47
C VAL A 240 6.93 -9.07 -10.02
N LEU A 241 6.80 -7.95 -9.32
CA LEU A 241 7.34 -7.80 -7.97
C LEU A 241 6.24 -7.53 -6.93
N GLY A 242 5.44 -6.48 -7.13
CA GLY A 242 4.55 -5.96 -6.10
C GLY A 242 3.50 -6.95 -5.60
N ILE A 243 2.64 -7.43 -6.50
CA ILE A 243 1.52 -8.32 -6.15
C ILE A 243 2.05 -9.69 -5.67
N PRO A 244 3.05 -10.32 -6.34
CA PRO A 244 3.67 -11.53 -5.82
C PRO A 244 4.24 -11.36 -4.42
N ALA A 245 4.92 -10.23 -4.14
CA ALA A 245 5.48 -9.94 -2.83
C ALA A 245 4.40 -9.77 -1.74
N LEU A 246 3.26 -9.14 -2.05
CA LEU A 246 2.12 -9.07 -1.13
C LEU A 246 1.53 -10.45 -0.84
N ALA A 247 1.25 -11.22 -1.88
CA ALA A 247 0.63 -12.54 -1.76
C ALA A 247 1.54 -13.52 -0.99
N TRP A 248 2.82 -13.60 -1.37
CA TRP A 248 3.79 -14.45 -0.71
C TRP A 248 4.13 -13.95 0.69
N GLY A 249 4.27 -12.64 0.89
CA GLY A 249 4.57 -12.06 2.19
C GLY A 249 3.48 -12.30 3.23
N THR A 250 2.20 -12.10 2.86
CA THR A 250 1.06 -12.41 3.74
C THR A 250 0.99 -13.90 4.06
N HIS A 251 1.34 -14.75 3.09
CA HIS A 251 1.44 -16.19 3.29
C HIS A 251 2.57 -16.60 4.23
N MET A 252 3.76 -16.01 4.08
CA MET A 252 4.91 -16.24 4.95
C MET A 252 4.65 -15.75 6.37
N ARG A 253 3.98 -14.60 6.54
CA ARG A 253 3.66 -14.00 7.85
C ARG A 253 2.84 -14.91 8.74
N ALA A 254 2.06 -15.84 8.16
CA ALA A 254 1.32 -16.82 8.96
C ALA A 254 2.25 -17.67 9.82
N ARG A 255 3.46 -17.94 9.31
CA ARG A 255 4.44 -18.88 9.89
C ARG A 255 5.68 -18.20 10.45
N ARG A 256 6.10 -17.07 9.86
CA ARG A 256 7.42 -16.45 10.09
C ARG A 256 7.36 -14.93 10.13
N ARG A 257 8.06 -14.32 11.10
CA ARG A 257 8.26 -12.86 11.21
C ARG A 257 8.89 -12.24 9.94
N GLN A 258 9.75 -12.99 9.26
CA GLN A 258 10.43 -12.56 8.03
C GLN A 258 9.49 -12.19 6.88
N GLY A 259 8.24 -12.68 6.88
CA GLY A 259 7.26 -12.36 5.85
C GLY A 259 6.96 -10.86 5.73
N TRP A 260 7.18 -10.06 6.79
CA TRP A 260 7.05 -8.60 6.73
C TRP A 260 8.04 -7.94 5.77
N TRP A 261 9.26 -8.47 5.65
CA TRP A 261 10.26 -7.96 4.71
C TRP A 261 9.86 -8.20 3.27
N VAL A 262 9.19 -9.32 2.99
CA VAL A 262 8.60 -9.59 1.68
C VAL A 262 7.43 -8.65 1.42
N CYS A 263 6.52 -8.49 2.39
CA CYS A 263 5.39 -7.57 2.28
C CYS A 263 5.82 -6.12 2.02
N ALA A 264 6.98 -5.67 2.50
CA ALA A 264 7.48 -4.31 2.25
C ALA A 264 7.61 -4.01 0.75
N PHE A 265 8.06 -4.98 -0.06
CA PHE A 265 8.09 -4.85 -1.52
C PHE A 265 6.70 -4.81 -2.15
N GLY A 266 5.67 -5.16 -1.39
CA GLY A 266 4.28 -4.97 -1.79
C GLY A 266 3.89 -3.52 -2.06
N VAL A 267 4.68 -2.56 -1.57
CA VAL A 267 4.55 -1.15 -1.97
C VAL A 267 4.71 -0.97 -3.48
N ALA A 268 5.50 -1.83 -4.13
CA ALA A 268 5.65 -1.85 -5.60
C ALA A 268 4.36 -2.26 -6.33
N ALA A 269 3.35 -2.81 -5.63
CA ALA A 269 2.00 -2.98 -6.17
C ALA A 269 1.10 -1.80 -5.82
N THR A 270 1.15 -1.33 -4.58
CA THR A 270 0.18 -0.32 -4.11
C THR A 270 0.50 1.09 -4.59
N ILE A 271 1.77 1.42 -4.88
CA ILE A 271 2.14 2.74 -5.43
C ILE A 271 1.61 2.94 -6.86
N PRO A 272 1.84 2.01 -7.81
CA PRO A 272 1.26 2.12 -9.15
C PRO A 272 -0.27 2.26 -9.14
N VAL A 273 -0.95 1.65 -8.17
CA VAL A 273 -2.40 1.83 -7.95
C VAL A 273 -2.70 3.22 -7.38
N ALA A 274 -1.98 3.65 -6.32
CA ALA A 274 -2.19 4.93 -5.64
C ALA A 274 -1.83 6.16 -6.48
N ASN A 275 -1.09 6.01 -7.58
CA ASN A 275 -0.85 7.08 -8.55
C ASN A 275 -1.46 6.80 -9.94
N ALA A 276 -2.30 5.77 -10.06
CA ALA A 276 -2.83 5.30 -11.34
C ALA A 276 -3.63 6.36 -12.12
N LEU A 277 -4.19 7.33 -11.39
CA LEU A 277 -5.04 8.40 -11.92
C LEU A 277 -4.28 9.72 -12.18
N VAL A 278 -2.99 9.78 -11.83
CA VAL A 278 -2.19 11.01 -11.94
C VAL A 278 -1.79 11.32 -13.39
N ASN A 279 -1.76 10.31 -14.26
CA ASN A 279 -1.43 10.51 -15.66
C ASN A 279 -2.68 10.88 -16.48
N PRO A 280 -2.80 12.13 -16.99
CA PRO A 280 -3.98 12.57 -17.73
C PRO A 280 -4.10 11.92 -19.12
N SER A 281 -3.03 11.28 -19.62
CA SER A 281 -3.05 10.60 -20.92
C SER A 281 -3.71 9.22 -20.91
N ILE A 282 -4.10 8.72 -19.74
CA ILE A 282 -4.68 7.37 -19.56
C ILE A 282 -6.11 7.52 -19.05
N THR A 283 -7.06 6.85 -19.70
CA THR A 283 -8.47 6.90 -19.28
C THR A 283 -8.69 6.16 -17.95
N LEU A 284 -9.78 6.49 -17.24
CA LEU A 284 -10.16 5.78 -16.00
C LEU A 284 -10.34 4.28 -16.22
N VAL A 285 -10.91 3.89 -17.37
CA VAL A 285 -11.15 2.49 -17.75
C VAL A 285 -9.82 1.78 -18.02
N GLU A 286 -8.94 2.38 -18.81
CA GLU A 286 -7.60 1.82 -19.08
C GLU A 286 -6.80 1.66 -17.78
N SER A 287 -6.87 2.64 -16.88
CA SER A 287 -6.21 2.59 -15.58
C SER A 287 -6.75 1.45 -14.70
N GLY A 288 -8.08 1.30 -14.63
CA GLY A 288 -8.73 0.22 -13.89
C GLY A 288 -8.41 -1.17 -14.46
N LEU A 289 -8.43 -1.34 -15.78
CA LEU A 289 -8.08 -2.59 -16.45
C LEU A 289 -6.60 -2.93 -16.26
N SER A 290 -5.70 -1.95 -16.35
CA SER A 290 -4.27 -2.14 -16.09
C SER A 290 -4.02 -2.69 -14.68
N VAL A 291 -4.68 -2.14 -13.66
CA VAL A 291 -4.58 -2.64 -12.28
C VAL A 291 -5.18 -4.04 -12.16
N LEU A 292 -6.34 -4.30 -12.77
CA LEU A 292 -6.98 -5.62 -12.73
C LEU A 292 -6.08 -6.70 -13.35
N TYR A 293 -5.53 -6.44 -14.53
CA TYR A 293 -4.59 -7.34 -15.19
C TYR A 293 -3.31 -7.50 -14.35
N GLY A 294 -2.85 -6.41 -13.74
CA GLY A 294 -1.76 -6.38 -12.78
C GLY A 294 -1.93 -7.37 -11.63
N VAL A 295 -3.08 -7.29 -10.98
CA VAL A 295 -3.49 -8.18 -9.88
C VAL A 295 -3.60 -9.63 -10.33
N VAL A 296 -4.27 -9.90 -11.46
CA VAL A 296 -4.48 -11.28 -11.94
C VAL A 296 -3.15 -11.95 -12.26
N VAL A 297 -2.32 -11.33 -13.09
CA VAL A 297 -1.02 -11.89 -13.49
C VAL A 297 -0.09 -12.01 -12.27
N GLY A 298 -0.04 -10.98 -11.43
CA GLY A 298 0.77 -10.99 -10.23
C GLY A 298 0.34 -12.05 -9.20
N LEU A 299 -0.96 -12.33 -9.07
CA LEU A 299 -1.45 -13.40 -8.20
C LEU A 299 -1.07 -14.78 -8.74
N LEU A 300 -1.09 -15.00 -10.07
CA LEU A 300 -0.62 -16.25 -10.68
C LEU A 300 0.88 -16.47 -10.40
N ILE A 301 1.70 -15.43 -10.55
CA ILE A 301 3.13 -15.48 -10.20
C ILE A 301 3.30 -15.74 -8.70
N GLY A 302 2.56 -15.01 -7.85
CA GLY A 302 2.58 -15.20 -6.40
C GLY A 302 2.19 -16.62 -5.97
N PHE A 303 1.20 -17.23 -6.64
CA PHE A 303 0.82 -18.63 -6.43
C PHE A 303 1.97 -19.57 -6.77
N ALA A 304 2.63 -19.38 -7.92
CA ALA A 304 3.77 -20.19 -8.34
C ALA A 304 4.93 -20.07 -7.33
N VAL A 305 5.25 -18.85 -6.88
CA VAL A 305 6.29 -18.60 -5.86
C VAL A 305 5.97 -19.29 -4.55
N ILE A 306 4.72 -19.19 -4.06
CA ILE A 306 4.28 -19.89 -2.84
C ILE A 306 4.44 -21.41 -3.00
N ARG A 307 4.03 -21.96 -4.15
CA ARG A 307 4.12 -23.40 -4.41
C ARG A 307 5.58 -23.88 -4.46
N LEU A 308 6.46 -23.10 -5.09
CA LEU A 308 7.89 -23.39 -5.16
C LEU A 308 8.54 -23.34 -3.78
N ASP A 309 8.24 -22.30 -2.98
CA ASP A 309 8.74 -22.15 -1.62
C ASP A 309 8.31 -23.33 -0.74
N LEU A 310 7.03 -23.75 -0.81
CA LEU A 310 6.53 -24.92 -0.09
C LEU A 310 7.14 -26.23 -0.58
N ALA A 311 7.45 -26.37 -1.86
CA ALA A 311 8.11 -27.56 -2.40
C ALA A 311 9.56 -27.69 -1.91
N ILE A 312 10.27 -26.56 -1.77
CA ILE A 312 11.66 -26.52 -1.32
C ILE A 312 11.77 -26.62 0.20
N THR A 313 10.87 -25.96 0.93
CA THR A 313 10.99 -25.75 2.38
C THR A 313 9.98 -26.50 3.24
N GLY A 314 8.96 -27.11 2.63
CA GLY A 314 7.88 -27.80 3.34
C GLY A 314 8.34 -29.09 4.04
N PRO A 315 7.75 -29.45 5.19
CA PRO A 315 8.05 -30.70 5.87
C PRO A 315 7.71 -31.89 4.97
N ARG A 316 8.65 -32.82 4.84
CA ARG A 316 8.41 -34.10 4.15
C ARG A 316 7.64 -35.03 5.10
N GLY A 317 6.50 -35.54 4.65
CA GLY A 317 5.69 -36.53 5.36
C GLY A 317 4.50 -36.00 6.19
N ARG A 318 3.56 -36.90 6.51
CA ARG A 318 2.25 -36.61 7.14
C ARG A 318 2.37 -36.09 8.59
N ARG A 319 3.40 -36.54 9.33
CA ARG A 319 3.71 -36.08 10.70
C ARG A 319 4.33 -34.68 10.73
N GLY A 320 5.21 -34.36 9.78
CA GLY A 320 5.81 -33.02 9.66
C GLY A 320 4.78 -31.93 9.36
N ARG A 321 3.79 -32.22 8.49
CA ARG A 321 2.67 -31.29 8.24
C ARG A 321 1.79 -31.05 9.46
N ARG A 322 1.48 -32.09 10.24
CA ARG A 322 0.67 -31.94 11.46
C ARG A 322 1.41 -31.18 12.57
N ALA A 323 2.73 -31.40 12.72
CA ALA A 323 3.54 -30.67 13.68
C ALA A 323 3.71 -29.19 13.27
N GLU A 324 3.85 -28.91 11.97
CA GLU A 324 3.82 -27.54 11.46
C GLU A 324 2.44 -26.91 11.65
N GLU A 325 1.34 -27.56 11.28
CA GLU A 325 -0.03 -27.05 11.50
C GLU A 325 -0.33 -26.77 12.99
N ALA A 326 0.21 -27.57 13.91
CA ALA A 326 0.07 -27.38 15.36
C ALA A 326 0.96 -26.25 15.93
N GLY A 327 2.06 -25.89 15.26
CA GLY A 327 3.02 -24.87 15.73
C GLY A 327 3.06 -23.57 14.92
N ALA A 328 2.43 -23.52 13.74
CA ALA A 328 2.67 -22.49 12.72
C ALA A 328 1.59 -21.41 12.61
N LEU A 329 0.75 -21.22 13.63
CA LEU A 329 -0.10 -20.03 13.71
C LEU A 329 0.57 -19.06 14.65
N ARG A 330 1.31 -18.10 14.09
CA ARG A 330 1.65 -16.90 14.86
C ARG A 330 0.44 -15.97 14.81
N PRO A 331 -0.31 -15.79 15.91
CA PRO A 331 -1.41 -14.84 15.91
C PRO A 331 -0.82 -13.43 15.78
N GLU A 332 -1.04 -12.79 14.64
CA GLU A 332 -0.89 -11.34 14.53
C GLU A 332 -2.21 -10.66 14.91
N PRO A 333 -2.16 -9.46 15.50
CA PRO A 333 -3.36 -8.72 15.85
C PRO A 333 -4.18 -8.42 14.60
N ALA A 334 -5.52 -8.45 14.77
CA ALA A 334 -6.47 -8.08 13.73
C ALA A 334 -6.16 -6.70 13.13
N ARG A 335 -6.63 -6.44 11.90
CA ARG A 335 -6.31 -5.22 11.13
C ARG A 335 -6.54 -3.91 11.88
N THR A 336 -7.56 -3.85 12.73
CA THR A 336 -7.95 -2.67 13.50
C THR A 336 -7.19 -2.50 14.81
N ARG A 337 -6.27 -3.41 15.13
CA ARG A 337 -5.43 -3.36 16.32
C ARG A 337 -3.99 -2.97 15.95
N PRO A 338 -3.23 -2.35 16.86
CA PRO A 338 -1.84 -2.01 16.61
C PRO A 338 -0.98 -3.28 16.41
N LEU A 339 0.03 -3.19 15.55
CA LEU A 339 1.04 -4.24 15.33
C LEU A 339 2.18 -4.20 16.36
N LEU A 340 2.47 -3.00 16.87
CA LEU A 340 3.46 -2.69 17.89
C LEU A 340 2.77 -2.38 19.21
#